data_AF-A0A131XMJ6-F1
#
_entry.id   AF-A0A131XMJ6-F1
#
_cell.length_a   1.000
_cell.length_b   1.000
_cell.length_c   1.000
_cell.angle_alpha   90.00
_cell.angle_beta   90.00
_cell.angle_gamma   90.00
#
_symmetry.space_group_name_H-M   'P 1'
#
loop_
_entity.id
_entity.type
_entity.pdbx_description
1 polymer ?
#
loop_
_entity_poly.entity_id
_entity_poly.type
_entity_poly.pdbx_seq_one_letter_code
_entity_poly.pdbx_strand_id
1 'polypeptide(L)'
;GLLVHNGKPWLCGSADGLFGLTTGTVLLEIKCPSSIRNSLIVDITRNVTFVSYLVYVDGKLCLKQSHRYYTQVQVLMYILNLEECFFFIYTSVDNVTVL
;
A
#
# COMPACT_ATOMS: atom_id res chain seq x y z
N GLY A 1 7.79 -12.97 -4.82
CA GLY A 1 8.94 -13.25 -5.71
C GLY A 1 8.96 -12.21 -6.82
N LEU A 2 10.04 -12.11 -7.61
CA LEU A 2 10.10 -11.14 -8.71
C LEU A 2 9.15 -11.52 -9.84
N LEU A 3 8.30 -10.58 -10.25
CA LEU A 3 7.34 -10.72 -11.34
C LEU A 3 7.74 -9.74 -12.45
N VAL A 4 7.91 -10.24 -13.68
CA VAL A 4 8.32 -9.45 -14.84
C VAL A 4 7.10 -9.24 -15.74
N HIS A 5 6.87 -8.00 -16.19
CA HIS A 5 5.74 -7.68 -17.05
C HIS A 5 5.86 -8.39 -18.42
N ASN A 6 4.78 -9.05 -18.85
CA ASN A 6 4.76 -9.95 -20.02
C ASN A 6 5.19 -9.29 -21.34
N GLY A 7 4.94 -7.98 -21.52
CA GLY A 7 5.32 -7.22 -22.71
C GLY A 7 6.45 -6.21 -22.54
N LYS A 8 7.07 -6.13 -21.34
CA LYS A 8 8.07 -5.10 -21.00
C LYS A 8 9.10 -5.73 -20.06
N PRO A 9 10.08 -6.50 -20.58
CA PRO A 9 10.99 -7.31 -19.76
C PRO A 9 11.89 -6.48 -18.83
N TRP A 10 12.05 -5.19 -19.10
CA TRP A 10 12.75 -4.24 -18.21
C TRP A 10 11.91 -3.77 -17.01
N LEU A 11 10.62 -4.14 -16.96
CA LEU A 11 9.70 -3.73 -15.91
C LEU A 11 9.32 -4.93 -15.04
N CYS A 12 9.66 -4.85 -13.75
CA CYS A 12 9.40 -5.92 -12.79
C CYS A 12 9.18 -5.38 -11.38
N GLY A 13 8.63 -6.22 -10.51
CA GLY A 13 8.37 -5.89 -9.12
C GLY A 13 8.08 -7.14 -8.30
N SER A 14 8.21 -7.04 -6.98
CA SER A 14 7.83 -8.10 -6.06
C SER A 14 6.72 -7.58 -5.17
N ALA A 15 5.53 -8.14 -5.32
CA ALA A 15 4.43 -7.94 -4.37
C ALA A 15 4.71 -8.73 -3.08
N ASP A 16 4.20 -8.23 -1.96
CA ASP A 16 4.21 -8.98 -0.69
C ASP A 16 3.22 -10.15 -0.74
N GLY A 17 2.07 -9.96 -1.38
CA GLY A 17 1.09 -11.02 -1.58
C GLY A 17 0.11 -10.75 -2.71
N LEU A 18 -0.52 -11.83 -3.16
CA LEU A 18 -1.71 -11.81 -4.02
C LEU A 18 -2.74 -12.71 -3.37
N PHE A 19 -4.00 -12.30 -3.35
CA PHE A 19 -5.08 -13.16 -2.88
C PHE A 19 -6.29 -13.07 -3.79
N GLY A 20 -7.01 -14.18 -3.89
CA GLY A 20 -8.22 -14.29 -4.70
C GLY A 20 -9.44 -13.87 -3.89
N LEU A 21 -10.27 -13.04 -4.50
CA LEU A 21 -11.65 -12.76 -4.13
C LEU A 21 -12.60 -13.43 -5.13
N THR A 22 -13.89 -13.44 -4.82
CA THR A 22 -14.92 -13.91 -5.77
C THR A 22 -14.96 -13.07 -7.05
N THR A 23 -14.48 -11.83 -6.99
CA THR A 23 -14.48 -10.84 -8.08
C THR A 23 -13.19 -10.81 -8.89
N GLY A 24 -12.10 -11.43 -8.41
CA GLY A 24 -10.80 -11.38 -9.08
C GLY A 24 -9.61 -11.53 -8.13
N THR A 25 -8.42 -11.21 -8.61
CA THR A 25 -7.19 -11.20 -7.82
C THR A 25 -6.92 -9.79 -7.31
N VAL A 26 -6.45 -9.66 -6.08
CA VAL A 26 -6.10 -8.37 -5.47
C VAL A 26 -4.66 -8.37 -4.98
N LEU A 27 -4.00 -7.22 -5.11
CA LEU A 27 -2.64 -6.99 -4.64
C LEU A 27 -2.65 -6.73 -3.12
N LEU A 28 -1.66 -7.30 -2.41
CA LEU A 28 -1.33 -6.95 -1.03
C LEU A 28 0.08 -6.36 -1.00
N GLU A 29 0.20 -5.17 -0.41
CA GLU A 29 1.47 -4.52 -0.13
C GLU A 29 1.51 -4.11 1.35
N ILE A 30 2.51 -4.58 2.08
CA ILE A 30 2.64 -4.45 3.52
C ILE A 30 3.80 -3.51 3.85
N LYS A 31 3.56 -2.52 4.72
CA LYS A 31 4.61 -1.67 5.29
C LYS A 31 4.66 -1.77 6.81
N CYS A 32 5.87 -1.99 7.33
CA CYS A 32 6.15 -2.00 8.77
C CYS A 32 7.17 -0.89 9.08
N PRO A 33 6.74 0.38 9.28
CA PRO A 33 7.65 1.50 9.47
C PRO A 33 8.44 1.40 10.78
N SER A 34 9.75 1.11 10.69
CA SER A 34 10.62 0.95 11.85
C SER A 34 10.73 2.21 12.73
N SER A 35 10.64 3.40 12.12
CA SER A 35 10.71 4.69 12.80
C SER A 35 9.59 4.93 13.81
N ILE A 36 8.44 4.28 13.61
CA ILE A 36 7.27 4.38 14.50
C ILE A 36 6.78 3.00 14.94
N ARG A 37 7.65 1.99 14.96
CA ARG A 37 7.27 0.58 15.23
C ARG A 37 6.49 0.33 16.52
N ASN A 38 6.60 1.24 17.49
CA ASN A 38 5.94 1.18 18.80
C ASN A 38 5.07 2.42 19.03
N SER A 39 4.47 2.96 17.99
CA SER A 39 3.63 4.16 18.04
C SER A 39 2.47 4.02 17.06
N LEU A 40 1.45 4.87 17.23
CA LEU A 40 0.28 4.90 16.35
C LEU A 40 0.68 5.31 14.93
N ILE A 41 -0.01 4.75 13.94
CA ILE A 41 0.14 5.14 12.53
C ILE A 41 -0.67 6.41 12.25
N VAL A 42 -1.88 6.48 12.81
CA VAL A 42 -2.82 7.60 12.63
C VAL A 42 -3.58 7.91 13.93
N ASP A 43 -3.96 9.17 14.11
CA ASP A 43 -4.99 9.59 15.06
C ASP A 43 -6.27 9.91 14.27
N ILE A 44 -7.21 8.97 14.28
CA ILE A 44 -8.47 9.06 13.53
C ILE A 44 -9.35 10.20 14.06
N THR A 45 -9.30 10.48 15.38
CA THR A 45 -10.12 11.54 15.97
C THR A 45 -9.66 12.94 15.57
N ARG A 46 -8.37 13.10 15.30
CA ARG A 46 -7.75 14.36 14.90
C ARG A 46 -7.44 14.47 13.42
N ASN A 47 -7.70 13.41 12.63
CA ASN A 47 -7.28 13.30 11.23
C ASN A 47 -5.79 13.60 11.02
N VAL A 48 -4.93 13.05 11.90
CA VAL A 48 -3.48 13.22 11.84
C VAL A 48 -2.81 11.90 11.47
N THR A 49 -1.78 11.95 10.63
CA THR A 49 -0.94 10.80 10.28
C THR A 49 0.45 10.98 10.88
N PHE A 50 1.03 9.90 11.40
CA PHE A 50 2.40 9.89 11.94
C PHE A 50 3.42 9.35 10.92
N VAL A 51 2.98 9.19 9.67
CA VAL A 51 3.78 8.71 8.54
C VAL A 51 3.61 9.64 7.34
N SER A 52 4.70 9.89 6.62
CA SER A 52 4.74 10.87 5.51
C SER A 52 3.96 10.45 4.26
N TYR A 53 3.60 9.17 4.17
CA TYR A 53 2.97 8.57 3.00
C TYR A 53 1.45 8.45 3.11
N LEU A 54 0.86 8.74 4.27
CA LEU A 54 -0.60 8.80 4.43
C LEU A 54 -1.05 10.24 4.61
N VAL A 55 -2.25 10.54 4.11
CA VAL A 55 -2.88 11.87 4.20
C VAL A 55 -4.38 11.70 4.33
N TYR A 56 -5.04 12.61 5.04
CA TYR A 56 -6.50 12.72 5.03
C TYR A 56 -6.96 13.62 3.89
N VAL A 57 -7.87 13.12 3.04
CA VAL A 57 -8.54 13.86 1.97
C VAL A 57 -10.04 13.72 2.21
N ASP A 58 -10.74 14.84 2.43
CA ASP A 58 -12.17 14.85 2.74
C ASP A 58 -12.58 13.90 3.88
N GLY A 59 -11.74 13.83 4.92
CA GLY A 59 -11.94 12.96 6.08
C GLY A 59 -11.64 11.48 5.84
N LYS A 60 -11.20 11.09 4.65
CA LYS A 60 -10.78 9.73 4.31
C LYS A 60 -9.26 9.60 4.33
N LEU A 61 -8.76 8.54 4.94
CA LEU A 61 -7.34 8.22 4.94
C LEU A 61 -6.95 7.66 3.57
N CYS A 62 -5.96 8.28 2.93
CA CYS A 62 -5.51 7.92 1.59
C CYS A 62 -3.98 7.79 1.53
N LEU A 63 -3.49 6.98 0.59
CA LEU A 63 -2.08 6.92 0.23
C LEU A 63 -1.74 8.18 -0.55
N LYS A 64 -0.77 8.95 -0.07
CA LYS A 64 -0.37 10.22 -0.68
C LYS A 64 0.19 9.99 -2.09
N GLN A 65 -0.49 10.50 -3.12
CA GLN A 65 -0.13 10.26 -4.52
C GLN A 65 1.29 10.74 -4.88
N SER A 66 1.77 11.79 -4.21
CA SER A 66 3.13 12.31 -4.42
C SER A 66 4.22 11.47 -3.73
N HIS A 67 3.87 10.43 -2.98
CA HIS A 67 4.83 9.60 -2.25
C HIS A 67 5.24 8.39 -3.08
N ARG A 68 6.51 7.96 -2.96
CA ARG A 68 7.09 6.83 -3.71
C ARG A 68 6.32 5.50 -3.57
N TYR A 69 5.64 5.28 -2.44
CA TYR A 69 4.83 4.08 -2.22
C TYR A 69 3.57 4.06 -3.10
N TYR A 70 3.01 5.23 -3.42
CA TYR A 70 1.94 5.30 -4.41
C TYR A 70 2.43 4.83 -5.77
N THR A 71 3.57 5.35 -6.23
CA THR A 71 4.20 4.88 -7.48
C THR A 71 4.50 3.37 -7.44
N GLN A 72 4.99 2.85 -6.31
CA GLN A 72 5.24 1.42 -6.15
C GLN A 72 3.98 0.58 -6.36
N VAL A 73 2.88 0.94 -5.69
CA VAL A 73 1.58 0.25 -5.80
C VAL A 73 1.06 0.30 -7.23
N GLN A 74 1.08 1.47 -7.87
CA GLN A 74 0.63 1.65 -9.26
C GLN A 74 1.46 0.80 -10.24
N VAL A 75 2.78 0.74 -10.07
CA VAL A 75 3.66 -0.08 -10.92
C VAL A 75 3.38 -1.57 -10.71
N LEU A 76 3.20 -2.04 -9.48
CA LEU A 76 2.89 -3.43 -9.20
C LEU A 76 1.54 -3.85 -9.81
N MET A 77 0.50 -3.03 -9.63
CA MET A 77 -0.81 -3.26 -10.26
C MET A 77 -0.70 -3.30 -11.79
N TYR A 78 0.09 -2.41 -12.38
CA TYR A 78 0.34 -2.40 -13.82
C TYR A 78 1.08 -3.66 -14.31
N ILE A 79 2.12 -4.11 -13.60
CA ILE A 79 2.87 -5.32 -13.94
C ILE A 79 1.96 -6.55 -13.94
N LEU A 80 1.03 -6.60 -13.00
CA LEU A 80 0.18 -7.76 -12.72
C LEU A 80 -1.20 -7.68 -13.36
N ASN A 81 -1.51 -6.58 -14.05
CA ASN A 81 -2.84 -6.31 -14.62
C ASN A 81 -3.95 -6.42 -13.55
N LEU A 82 -3.77 -5.71 -12.43
CA LEU A 82 -4.70 -5.64 -11.31
C LEU A 82 -5.24 -4.21 -11.15
N GLU A 83 -6.41 -4.08 -10.55
CA GLU A 83 -7.10 -2.78 -10.37
C GLU A 83 -7.14 -2.34 -8.90
N GLU A 84 -6.93 -3.27 -7.96
CA GLU A 84 -7.05 -3.02 -6.53
C GLU A 84 -5.79 -3.45 -5.78
N CYS A 85 -5.48 -2.70 -4.71
CA CYS A 85 -4.39 -3.00 -3.80
C CYS A 85 -4.80 -2.71 -2.35
N PHE A 86 -4.66 -3.70 -1.49
CA PHE A 86 -4.70 -3.50 -0.04
C PHE A 86 -3.32 -3.03 0.39
N PHE A 87 -3.20 -1.73 0.68
CA PHE A 87 -1.99 -1.15 1.25
C PHE A 87 -2.08 -1.20 2.78
N PHE A 88 -1.48 -2.24 3.36
CA PHE A 88 -1.56 -2.56 4.78
C PHE A 88 -0.35 -2.03 5.53
N ILE A 89 -0.57 -1.33 6.64
CA ILE A 89 0.49 -0.81 7.50
C ILE A 89 0.35 -1.38 8.90
N TYR A 90 1.46 -1.85 9.45
CA TYR A 90 1.52 -2.47 10.76
C TYR A 90 2.58 -1.84 11.66
N THR A 91 2.20 -1.59 12.92
CA THR A 91 3.10 -1.34 14.05
C THR A 91 2.76 -2.31 15.19
N SER A 92 3.53 -2.31 16.27
CA SER A 92 3.19 -3.08 17.46
C SER A 92 2.00 -2.50 18.26
N VAL A 93 1.57 -1.28 17.94
CA VAL A 93 0.47 -0.58 18.62
C VAL A 93 -0.84 -0.72 17.86
N ASP A 94 -0.80 -0.55 16.54
CA ASP A 94 -1.98 -0.53 15.68
C ASP A 94 -1.66 -1.00 14.24
N ASN A 95 -2.70 -1.13 13.44
CA ASN A 95 -2.61 -1.37 12.01
C ASN A 95 -3.69 -0.58 11.26
N VAL A 96 -3.42 -0.26 10.00
CA VAL A 96 -4.39 0.42 9.13
C VAL A 96 -4.27 -0.09 7.69
N THR A 97 -5.40 -0.16 7.01
CA THR A 97 -5.48 -0.52 5.59
C THR A 97 -5.98 0.68 4.81
N VAL A 98 -5.33 0.97 3.68
CA VAL A 98 -5.82 1.90 2.67
C VAL A 98 -6.06 1.13 1.37
N LEU A 99 -7.19 1.43 0.72
CA LEU A 99 -7.58 0.93 -0.58
C LEU A 99 -7.32 1.97 -1.66
#